data_AF-A0A2T1DHM1-F1
#
_entry.id   AF-A0A2T1DHM1-F1
#
_cell.length_a   1.000
_cell.length_b   1.000
_cell.length_c   1.000
_cell.angle_alpha   90.00
_cell.angle_beta   90.00
_cell.angle_gamma   90.00
#
_symmetry.space_group_name_H-M   'P 1'
#
loop_
_entity.id
_entity.type
_entity.pdbx_description
1 polymer ?
#
loop_
_entity_poly.entity_id
_entity_poly.type
_entity_poly.pdbx_seq_one_letter_code
_entity_poly.pdbx_strand_id
1 'polypeptide(L)' 'MTNLLTEAFRKARDLPDYLQDELAEQLIEDVENEIKWQQLLSRPQSMKLDELAEKALSDSMNGKTREIGFDEL' A
#
# COMPACT_ATOMS: atom_id res chain seq x y z
N MET A 1 -19.81 -6.04 -9.02
CA MET A 1 -19.43 -5.72 -7.63
C MET A 1 -19.34 -7.02 -6.85
N THR A 2 -18.32 -7.20 -6.01
CA THR A 2 -18.22 -8.42 -5.16
C THR A 2 -19.33 -8.42 -4.12
N ASN A 3 -19.62 -9.59 -3.52
CA ASN A 3 -20.64 -9.69 -2.48
C ASN A 3 -20.32 -8.76 -1.28
N LEU A 4 -19.04 -8.68 -0.90
CA LEU A 4 -18.59 -7.86 0.22
C LEU A 4 -18.76 -6.36 -0.05
N LEU A 5 -18.34 -5.88 -1.22
CA LEU A 5 -18.49 -4.46 -1.57
C LEU A 5 -19.98 -4.07 -1.67
N THR A 6 -20.82 -4.98 -2.17
CA THR A 6 -22.27 -4.79 -2.19
C THR A 6 -22.86 -4.64 -0.78
N GLU A 7 -22.42 -5.47 0.17
CA GLU A 7 -22.84 -5.38 1.56
C GLU A 7 -22.39 -4.06 2.21
N ALA A 8 -21.17 -3.60 1.92
CA ALA A 8 -20.65 -2.33 2.42
C ALA A 8 -21.52 -1.14 1.97
N PHE A 9 -21.86 -1.05 0.68
CA PHE A 9 -22.77 -0.01 0.18
C PHE A 9 -24.17 -0.10 0.79
N ARG A 10 -24.69 -1.31 1.02
CA ARG A 10 -25.99 -1.48 1.68
C ARG A 10 -25.97 -0.90 3.11
N LYS A 11 -24.91 -1.13 3.87
CA LYS A 11 -24.75 -0.58 5.23
C LYS A 11 -24.53 0.94 5.20
N ALA A 12 -23.72 1.43 4.27
CA ALA A 12 -23.45 2.86 4.13
C ALA A 12 -24.72 3.67 3.83
N ARG A 13 -25.62 3.15 2.99
CA ARG A 13 -26.89 3.80 2.65
C ARG A 13 -27.78 4.11 3.86
N ASP A 14 -27.66 3.35 4.93
CA ASP A 14 -28.49 3.54 6.14
C ASP A 14 -27.89 4.60 7.10
N LEU A 15 -26.75 5.21 6.74
CA LEU A 15 -26.09 6.28 7.51
C LEU A 15 -26.62 7.68 7.14
N PRO A 16 -26.46 8.69 8.01
CA PRO A 16 -26.66 10.09 7.65
C PRO A 16 -25.80 10.52 6.45
N ASP A 17 -26.33 11.42 5.63
CA ASP A 17 -25.68 11.89 4.38
C ASP A 17 -24.22 12.34 4.60
N TYR A 18 -23.94 13.10 5.67
CA TYR A 18 -22.57 13.57 5.95
C TYR A 18 -21.58 12.42 6.20
N LEU A 19 -22.02 11.31 6.81
CA LEU A 19 -21.19 10.11 6.98
C LEU A 19 -21.08 9.30 5.70
N GLN A 20 -22.12 9.31 4.86
CA GLN A 20 -22.05 8.69 3.54
C GLN A 20 -21.02 9.39 2.66
N ASP A 21 -21.02 10.73 2.68
CA ASP A 21 -20.08 11.55 1.92
C ASP A 21 -18.64 11.36 2.43
N GLU A 22 -18.42 11.39 3.76
CA GLU A 22 -17.09 11.12 4.34
C GLU A 22 -16.55 9.73 3.96
N LEU A 23 -17.40 8.70 4.02
CA LEU A 23 -17.02 7.35 3.60
C LEU A 23 -16.75 7.26 2.09
N ALA A 24 -17.52 8.00 1.28
CA ALA A 24 -17.33 8.02 -0.15
C ALA A 24 -16.00 8.67 -0.53
N GLU A 25 -15.65 9.80 0.09
CA GLU A 25 -14.37 10.49 -0.12
C GLU A 25 -13.18 9.56 0.19
N GLN A 26 -13.20 8.89 1.35
CA GLN A 26 -12.17 7.94 1.75
C GLN A 26 -12.06 6.76 0.76
N LEU A 27 -13.19 6.16 0.37
CA LEU A 27 -13.19 5.03 -0.56
C LEU A 27 -12.68 5.43 -1.95
N ILE A 28 -13.00 6.63 -2.42
CA ILE A 28 -12.50 7.15 -3.71
C ILE A 28 -10.99 7.31 -3.64
N GLU A 29 -10.46 7.94 -2.58
CA GLU A 29 -9.03 8.11 -2.39
C GLU A 29 -8.29 6.76 -2.36
N ASP A 30 -8.81 5.80 -1.59
CA ASP A 30 -8.23 4.45 -1.49
C ASP A 30 -8.20 3.73 -2.84
N VAL A 31 -9.28 3.82 -3.62
CA VAL A 31 -9.35 3.22 -4.96
C VAL A 31 -8.34 3.87 -5.91
N GLU A 32 -8.23 5.19 -5.90
CA GLU A 32 -7.24 5.89 -6.72
C GLU A 32 -5.81 5.53 -6.34
N ASN A 33 -5.52 5.41 -5.04
CA ASN A 33 -4.22 5.01 -4.53
C ASN A 33 -3.89 3.58 -4.94
N GLU A 34 -4.83 2.63 -4.80
CA GLU A 34 -4.64 1.25 -5.24
C GLU A 34 -4.38 1.18 -6.75
N ILE A 35 -5.13 1.92 -7.57
CA ILE A 35 -4.90 1.98 -9.02
C ILE A 35 -3.48 2.49 -9.32
N LYS A 36 -3.03 3.57 -8.66
CA LYS A 36 -1.68 4.11 -8.84
C LYS A 36 -0.62 3.06 -8.46
N TRP A 37 -0.80 2.38 -7.33
CA TRP A 37 0.11 1.33 -6.88
C TRP A 37 0.19 0.17 -7.87
N GLN A 38 -0.95 -0.35 -8.32
CA GLN A 38 -1.02 -1.42 -9.32
C GLN A 38 -0.29 -1.00 -10.60
N GLN A 39 -0.52 0.22 -11.09
CA GLN A 39 0.14 0.73 -12.31
C GLN A 39 1.65 0.93 -12.16
N LEU A 40 2.12 1.32 -10.97
CA LEU A 40 3.54 1.51 -10.71
C LEU A 40 4.26 0.17 -10.56
N LEU A 41 3.64 -0.78 -9.86
CA LEU A 41 4.22 -2.09 -9.57
C LEU A 41 4.09 -3.07 -10.73
N SER A 42 3.11 -2.91 -11.62
CA SER A 42 2.97 -3.74 -12.83
C SER A 42 4.04 -3.45 -13.88
N ARG A 43 4.77 -2.33 -13.76
CA ARG A 43 5.87 -2.00 -14.67
C ARG A 43 7.08 -2.86 -14.36
N PRO A 44 7.88 -3.24 -15.38
CA PRO A 44 9.17 -3.86 -15.15
C PRO A 44 9.98 -3.00 -14.18
N GLN A 45 10.35 -3.59 -13.04
CA GLN A 45 11.13 -2.92 -12.04
C GLN A 45 12.55 -2.68 -12.59
N SER A 46 13.15 -1.55 -12.23
CA SER A 46 14.50 -1.24 -12.70
C SER A 46 15.51 -2.22 -12.11
N MET A 47 16.49 -2.66 -12.91
CA MET A 47 17.62 -3.49 -12.43
C MET A 47 18.31 -2.91 -11.17
N LYS A 48 18.22 -1.59 -10.96
CA LYS A 48 18.75 -0.92 -9.78
C LYS A 48 18.14 -1.41 -8.46
N LEU A 49 16.87 -1.84 -8.44
CA LEU A 49 16.26 -2.39 -7.23
C LEU A 49 16.83 -3.76 -6.90
N ASP A 50 17.06 -4.58 -7.92
CA ASP A 50 17.72 -5.88 -7.77
C ASP A 50 19.16 -5.71 -7.27
N GLU A 51 19.91 -4.76 -7.84
CA GLU A 51 21.26 -4.43 -7.38
C GLU A 51 21.29 -3.97 -5.92
N LEU A 52 20.32 -3.14 -5.50
CA LEU A 52 20.21 -2.69 -4.11
C LEU A 52 19.88 -3.86 -3.17
N ALA A 53 18.99 -4.77 -3.59
CA ALA A 53 18.64 -5.95 -2.82
C ALA A 53 19.84 -6.91 -2.68
N GLU A 54 20.54 -7.20 -3.77
CA GLU A 54 21.76 -8.01 -3.77
C GLU A 54 22.85 -7.39 -2.89
N LYS A 55 23.04 -6.06 -2.98
CA LYS A 55 23.99 -5.35 -2.14
C LYS A 55 23.62 -5.46 -0.66
N ALA A 56 22.36 -5.25 -0.30
CA ALA A 56 21.90 -5.36 1.08
C ALA A 56 22.12 -6.78 1.66
N LEU A 57 21.83 -7.82 0.87
CA LEU A 57 22.11 -9.21 1.24
C LEU A 57 23.61 -9.46 1.43
N SER A 58 24.43 -8.99 0.49
CA SER A 58 25.89 -9.12 0.56
C SER A 58 26.47 -8.38 1.77
N ASP A 59 26.01 -7.17 2.06
CA ASP A 59 26.45 -6.39 3.21
C ASP A 59 26.05 -7.10 4.53
N SER A 60 24.86 -7.71 4.60
CA SER A 60 24.44 -8.50 5.76
C SER A 60 25.32 -9.74 5.97
N MET A 61 25.53 -10.54 4.91
CA MET A 61 26.35 -11.76 4.97
C MET A 61 27.81 -11.47 5.34
N ASN A 62 28.33 -10.32 4.93
CA ASN A 62 29.70 -9.91 5.20
C ASN A 62 29.87 -9.12 6.52
N GLY A 63 28.83 -9.06 7.37
CA GLY A 63 28.90 -8.37 8.66
C GLY A 63 29.05 -6.85 8.54
N LYS A 64 28.64 -6.26 7.42
CA LYS A 64 28.62 -4.81 7.18
C LYS A 64 27.30 -4.15 7.59
N THR A 65 26.38 -4.93 8.14
CA THR A 65 25.14 -4.42 8.75
C THR A 65 25.31 -4.26 10.26
N ARG A 66 24.62 -3.27 10.83
CA ARG A 66 24.52 -3.06 12.27
C ARG A 66 23.07 -3.24 12.68
N GLU A 67 22.84 -4.00 13.74
CA GLU A 67 21.52 -4.09 14.38
C GLU A 67 21.21 -2.74 15.04
N ILE A 68 20.07 -2.16 14.69
CA ILE A 68 19.57 -0.90 15.26
C ILE A 68 18.09 -1.05 15.61
N GLY A 69 17.66 -0.43 16.70
CA GLY A 69 16.25 -0.34 17.08
C GLY A 69 15.50 0.68 16.21
N PHE A 70 14.17 0.61 16.21
CA PHE A 70 13.32 1.59 15.51
C PHE A 70 13.53 3.02 16.01
N ASP A 71 13.92 3.19 17.27
CA ASP A 71 14.18 4.50 17.89
C ASP A 71 15.61 5.02 17.63
N GLU A 72 16.43 4.29 16.86
CA GLU A 72 17.85 4.59 16.61
C GLU A 72 18.16 4.93 15.14
N LEU A 73 17.13 5.23 14.34
CA LEU A 73 17.19 5.58 12.91
C LEU A 73 17.66 7.01 12.63
#